data_AF-A0A9N8YP70-F1
#
_entry.id   AF-A0A9N8YP70-F1
#
_cell.length_a   1.000
_cell.length_b   1.000
_cell.length_c   1.000
_cell.angle_alpha   90.00
_cell.angle_beta   90.00
_cell.angle_gamma   90.00
#
_symmetry.space_group_name_H-M   'P 1'
#
loop_
_entity.id
_entity.type
_entity.pdbx_description
1 polymer ?
#
loop_
_entity_poly.entity_id
_entity_poly.type
_entity_poly.pdbx_seq_one_letter_code
_entity_poly.pdbx_strand_id
1 'polypeptide(L)'
;MTTTFLTAPKIHEIGLAEVKTIHERMDKLLKSAGFVGTRQEYAQKLHREPEYFYTKREEIIQGYQKLAEKIEPNLSLLFEKIPQLGYKIEPVPEHSEKSNPAAYYVPGTISTQRPGIFFANTYQPEKRPK
;
A
#
# COMPACT_ATOMS: atom_id res chain seq x y z
N MET A 1 14.32 -5.03 15.71
CA MET A 1 13.90 -5.29 17.11
C MET A 1 12.45 -4.86 17.24
N THR A 2 11.59 -5.69 17.81
CA THR A 2 10.17 -5.35 18.04
C THR A 2 10.01 -4.77 19.45
N THR A 3 8.97 -3.98 19.68
CA THR A 3 8.65 -3.36 20.98
C THR A 3 7.85 -4.29 21.91
N THR A 4 7.84 -5.60 21.62
CA THR A 4 7.01 -6.59 22.34
C THR A 4 7.87 -7.52 23.18
N PHE A 5 7.31 -7.94 24.32
CA PHE A 5 7.88 -8.95 25.20
C PHE A 5 7.45 -10.38 24.83
N LEU A 6 6.64 -10.54 23.78
CA LEU A 6 6.21 -11.84 23.31
C LEU A 6 7.38 -12.64 22.75
N THR A 7 7.39 -13.95 23.05
CA THR A 7 8.38 -14.87 22.51
C THR A 7 8.11 -15.15 21.03
N ALA A 8 9.14 -15.56 20.28
CA ALA A 8 9.00 -15.91 18.88
C ALA A 8 7.95 -17.02 18.62
N PRO A 9 7.87 -18.11 19.42
CA PRO A 9 6.79 -19.10 19.28
C PRO A 9 5.41 -18.48 19.45
N LYS A 10 5.25 -17.55 20.41
CA LYS A 10 3.94 -16.92 20.62
C LYS A 10 3.53 -16.01 19.46
N ILE A 11 4.49 -15.27 18.90
CA ILE A 11 4.27 -14.46 17.70
C ILE A 11 3.89 -15.34 16.51
N HIS A 12 4.53 -16.51 16.37
CA HIS A 12 4.20 -17.46 15.31
C HIS A 12 2.76 -17.98 15.42
N GLU A 13 2.33 -18.38 16.61
CA GLU A 13 0.94 -18.81 16.86
C GLU A 13 -0.07 -17.72 16.50
N ILE A 14 0.19 -16.47 16.90
CA ILE A 14 -0.65 -15.31 16.53
C ILE A 14 -0.69 -15.16 15.01
N GLY A 15 0.46 -15.24 14.35
CA GLY A 15 0.53 -15.16 12.88
C GLY A 15 -0.33 -16.22 12.19
N LEU A 16 -0.30 -17.48 12.65
CA LEU A 16 -1.13 -18.54 12.10
C LEU A 16 -2.63 -18.27 12.30
N ALA A 17 -3.02 -17.79 13.49
CA ALA A 17 -4.42 -17.46 13.79
C ALA A 17 -4.92 -16.28 12.95
N GLU A 18 -4.10 -15.24 12.75
CA GLU A 18 -4.42 -14.09 11.91
C GLU A 18 -4.53 -14.49 10.44
N VAL A 19 -3.61 -15.31 9.91
CA VAL A 19 -3.68 -15.83 8.54
C VAL A 19 -4.98 -16.58 8.31
N LYS A 20 -5.37 -17.47 9.23
CA LYS A 20 -6.65 -18.19 9.15
C LYS A 20 -7.83 -17.20 9.12
N THR A 21 -7.84 -16.24 10.04
CA THR A 21 -8.93 -15.26 10.15
C THR A 21 -9.06 -14.39 8.90
N ILE A 22 -7.94 -13.92 8.34
CA ILE A 22 -7.90 -13.13 7.11
C ILE A 22 -8.42 -13.96 5.94
N HIS A 23 -8.00 -15.23 5.80
CA HIS A 23 -8.49 -16.11 4.75
C HIS A 23 -10.00 -16.34 4.82
N GLU A 24 -10.58 -16.54 6.01
CA GLU A 24 -12.02 -16.68 6.18
C GLU A 24 -12.78 -15.42 5.77
N ARG A 25 -12.23 -14.23 6.10
CA ARG A 25 -12.81 -12.94 5.68
C ARG A 25 -12.75 -12.77 4.15
N MET A 26 -11.62 -13.12 3.54
CA MET A 26 -11.48 -13.10 2.08
C MET A 26 -12.48 -14.04 1.40
N ASP A 27 -12.66 -15.26 1.91
CA ASP A 27 -13.63 -16.22 1.34
C ASP A 27 -15.06 -15.70 1.40
N LYS A 28 -15.45 -15.09 2.53
CA LYS A 28 -16.76 -14.46 2.67
C LYS A 28 -16.95 -13.31 1.68
N LEU A 29 -15.93 -12.47 1.51
CA LEU A 29 -15.96 -11.35 0.57
C LEU A 29 -16.08 -11.84 -0.88
N LEU A 30 -15.28 -12.83 -1.29
CA LEU A 30 -15.34 -13.41 -2.64
C LEU A 30 -16.71 -14.02 -2.93
N LYS A 31 -17.27 -14.77 -1.98
CA LYS A 31 -18.63 -15.32 -2.10
C LYS A 31 -19.67 -14.21 -2.24
N SER A 32 -19.58 -13.15 -1.44
CA SER A 32 -20.51 -12.02 -1.50
C SER A 32 -20.41 -11.22 -2.80
N ALA A 33 -19.21 -11.19 -3.41
CA ALA A 33 -18.96 -10.60 -4.71
C ALA A 33 -19.36 -11.52 -5.89
N GLY A 34 -19.90 -12.71 -5.61
CA GLY A 34 -20.31 -13.68 -6.62
C GLY A 34 -19.16 -14.39 -7.33
N PHE A 35 -17.93 -14.33 -6.80
CA PHE A 35 -16.80 -15.04 -7.40
C PHE A 35 -16.87 -16.54 -7.10
N VAL A 36 -16.74 -17.36 -8.14
CA VAL A 36 -16.70 -18.82 -8.06
C VAL A 36 -15.27 -19.27 -8.34
N GLY A 37 -14.60 -19.82 -7.32
CA GLY A 37 -13.23 -20.28 -7.40
C GLY A 37 -12.51 -20.16 -6.06
N THR A 38 -11.21 -20.41 -6.08
CA THR A 38 -10.30 -20.31 -4.94
C THR A 38 -9.72 -18.89 -4.81
N ARG A 39 -9.26 -18.53 -3.61
CA ARG A 39 -8.53 -17.27 -3.38
C ARG A 39 -7.30 -17.14 -4.28
N GLN A 40 -6.63 -18.26 -4.57
CA GLN A 40 -5.44 -18.27 -5.44
C GLN A 40 -5.81 -17.94 -6.88
N GLU A 41 -6.92 -18.49 -7.40
CA GLU A 41 -7.42 -18.14 -8.74
C GLU A 41 -7.83 -16.67 -8.80
N TYR A 42 -8.49 -16.15 -7.76
CA TYR A 42 -8.81 -14.72 -7.69
C TYR A 42 -7.54 -13.86 -7.67
N ALA A 43 -6.53 -14.22 -6.88
CA ALA A 43 -5.26 -13.51 -6.88
C ALA A 43 -4.57 -13.57 -8.26
N GLN A 44 -4.60 -14.71 -8.95
CA GLN A 44 -4.06 -14.82 -10.31
C GLN A 44 -4.84 -13.95 -11.30
N LYS A 45 -6.16 -13.86 -11.16
CA LYS A 45 -7.02 -12.98 -11.94
C LYS A 45 -6.57 -11.52 -11.79
N LEU A 46 -6.43 -11.04 -10.55
CA LEU A 46 -5.96 -9.68 -10.24
C LEU A 46 -4.58 -9.39 -10.83
N HIS A 47 -3.67 -10.37 -10.87
CA HIS A 47 -2.32 -10.20 -11.42
C HIS A 47 -2.24 -10.28 -12.94
N ARG A 48 -3.31 -10.72 -13.64
CA ARG A 48 -3.30 -10.91 -15.10
C ARG A 48 -4.13 -9.89 -15.85
N GLU A 49 -5.22 -9.42 -15.25
CA GLU A 49 -6.17 -8.56 -15.96
C GLU A 49 -5.61 -7.13 -16.10
N PRO A 50 -5.45 -6.61 -17.34
CA PRO A 50 -4.84 -5.30 -17.59
C PRO A 50 -5.56 -4.13 -16.92
N GLU A 51 -6.85 -4.28 -16.59
CA GLU A 51 -7.63 -3.24 -15.91
C GLU A 51 -7.03 -2.87 -14.54
N TYR A 52 -6.40 -3.83 -13.86
CA TYR A 52 -5.76 -3.62 -12.56
C TYR A 52 -4.37 -3.02 -12.66
N PHE A 53 -3.87 -2.67 -13.85
CA PHE A 53 -2.53 -2.11 -14.03
C PHE A 53 -2.57 -0.76 -14.73
N TYR A 54 -1.63 0.12 -14.36
CA TYR A 54 -1.38 1.33 -15.13
C TYR A 54 -0.55 1.00 -16.37
N THR A 55 -0.67 1.84 -17.40
CA THR A 55 0.10 1.68 -18.64
C THR A 55 1.25 2.66 -18.74
N LYS A 56 1.15 3.78 -18.03
CA LYS A 56 2.15 4.85 -18.01
C LYS A 56 2.64 5.11 -16.59
N ARG A 57 3.88 5.55 -16.48
CA ARG A 57 4.55 5.83 -15.21
C ARG A 57 3.85 6.93 -14.43
N GLU A 58 3.39 7.95 -15.14
CA GLU A 58 2.74 9.14 -14.58
C GLU A 58 1.39 8.79 -13.96
N GLU A 59 0.69 7.79 -14.50
CA GLU A 59 -0.61 7.35 -14.00
C GLU A 59 -0.51 6.77 -12.58
N ILE A 60 0.62 6.16 -12.21
CA ILE A 60 0.87 5.66 -10.85
C ILE A 60 0.89 6.82 -9.86
N ILE A 61 1.65 7.88 -10.16
CA ILE A 61 1.75 9.05 -9.29
C ILE A 61 0.40 9.75 -9.17
N GLN A 62 -0.30 9.91 -10.29
CA GLN A 62 -1.64 10.48 -10.30
C GLN A 62 -2.65 9.63 -9.51
N GLY A 63 -2.52 8.30 -9.56
CA GLY A 63 -3.33 7.38 -8.76
C GLY A 63 -3.19 7.62 -7.26
N TYR A 64 -1.95 7.70 -6.79
CA TYR A 64 -1.67 8.04 -5.39
C TYR A 64 -2.12 9.45 -5.02
N GLN A 65 -1.95 10.44 -5.89
CA GLN A 65 -2.42 11.81 -5.65
C GLN A 65 -3.94 11.89 -5.54
N LYS A 66 -4.68 11.21 -6.42
CA LYS A 66 -6.14 11.10 -6.32
C LYS A 66 -6.59 10.41 -5.03
N LEU A 67 -5.83 9.41 -4.57
CA LEU A 67 -6.11 8.77 -3.29
C LEU A 67 -5.88 9.74 -2.13
N ALA A 68 -4.77 10.49 -2.14
CA ALA A 68 -4.48 11.54 -1.16
C ALA A 68 -5.63 12.58 -1.10
N GLU A 69 -6.03 13.13 -2.24
CA GLU A 69 -7.13 14.09 -2.36
C GLU A 69 -8.45 13.53 -1.79
N LYS A 70 -8.69 12.22 -1.95
CA LYS A 70 -9.88 11.55 -1.41
C LYS A 70 -9.82 11.34 0.10
N ILE A 71 -8.66 10.99 0.65
CA ILE A 71 -8.53 10.66 2.08
C ILE A 71 -8.34 11.90 2.96
N GLU A 72 -7.64 12.93 2.48
CA GLU A 72 -7.23 14.09 3.28
C GLU A 72 -8.41 14.82 3.96
N PRO A 73 -9.53 15.11 3.27
CA PRO A 73 -10.68 15.76 3.89
C PRO A 73 -11.33 14.91 5.00
N ASN A 74 -11.16 13.59 4.95
CA ASN A 74 -11.76 12.65 5.89
C ASN A 74 -10.88 12.41 7.12
N LEU A 75 -9.62 12.88 7.13
CA LEU A 75 -8.70 12.63 8.24
C LEU A 75 -9.16 13.32 9.53
N SER A 76 -9.74 14.51 9.43
CA SER A 76 -10.26 15.25 10.59
C SER A 76 -11.43 14.55 11.28
N LEU A 77 -12.09 13.60 10.60
CA LEU A 77 -13.16 12.78 11.19
C LEU A 77 -12.63 11.67 12.09
N LEU A 78 -11.36 11.28 11.90
CA LEU A 78 -10.74 10.12 12.57
C LEU A 78 -9.61 10.52 13.52
N PHE A 79 -8.96 11.67 13.27
CA PHE A 79 -7.79 12.12 14.00
C PHE A 79 -7.97 13.53 14.54
N GLU A 80 -7.78 13.69 15.85
CA GLU A 80 -7.84 14.99 16.52
C GLU A 80 -6.68 15.92 16.12
N LYS A 81 -5.51 15.34 15.84
CA LYS A 81 -4.27 16.08 15.54
C LYS A 81 -3.77 15.74 14.14
N ILE A 82 -3.75 16.74 13.28
CA ILE A 82 -3.18 16.64 11.93
C ILE A 82 -1.83 17.37 11.92
N PRO A 83 -0.72 16.70 11.55
CA PRO A 83 0.57 17.36 11.43
C PRO A 83 0.53 18.49 10.41
N GLN A 84 1.09 19.65 10.75
CA GLN A 84 1.20 20.78 9.82
C GLN A 84 2.24 20.52 8.71
N LEU A 85 3.25 19.68 8.99
CA LEU A 85 4.23 19.30 8.00
C LEU A 85 3.58 18.30 7.02
N GLY A 86 3.31 18.77 5.80
CA GLY A 86 2.72 17.95 4.75
C GLY A 86 3.67 16.88 4.19
N TYR A 87 3.20 16.20 3.15
CA TYR A 87 3.96 15.21 2.40
C TYR A 87 3.78 15.43 0.90
N LYS A 88 4.72 14.89 0.13
CA LYS A 88 4.68 14.82 -1.34
C LYS A 88 4.65 13.38 -1.79
N ILE A 89 4.13 13.17 -2.99
CA ILE A 89 4.18 11.90 -3.71
C ILE A 89 5.07 12.12 -4.92
N GLU A 90 6.18 11.39 -4.99
CA GLU A 90 7.19 11.56 -6.04
C GLU A 90 7.60 10.19 -6.61
N PRO A 91 8.02 10.11 -7.89
CA PRO A 91 8.57 8.88 -8.43
C PRO A 91 9.94 8.59 -7.82
N VAL A 92 10.26 7.31 -7.61
CA VAL A 92 11.64 6.89 -7.31
C VAL A 92 12.56 7.37 -8.45
N PRO A 93 13.74 7.96 -8.15
CA PRO A 93 14.67 8.42 -9.18
C PRO A 93 15.07 7.32 -10.15
N GLU A 94 15.03 7.60 -11.46
CA GLU A 94 15.21 6.62 -12.54
C GLU A 94 16.51 5.82 -12.43
N HIS A 95 17.61 6.46 -12.02
CA HIS A 95 18.91 5.80 -11.86
C HIS A 95 18.93 4.71 -10.79
N SER A 96 17.92 4.68 -9.90
CA SER A 96 17.85 3.79 -8.74
C SER A 96 16.60 2.90 -8.71
N GLU A 97 15.66 3.09 -9.64
CA GLU A 97 14.33 2.49 -9.56
C GLU A 97 14.32 0.96 -9.57
N LYS A 98 15.28 0.32 -10.25
CA LYS A 98 15.36 -1.14 -10.39
C LYS A 98 15.80 -1.85 -9.12
N SER A 99 16.57 -1.18 -8.26
CA SER A 99 17.08 -1.71 -6.99
C SER A 99 16.21 -1.31 -5.79
N ASN A 100 15.22 -0.44 -6.01
CA ASN A 100 14.34 0.06 -4.97
C ASN A 100 13.05 -0.76 -4.85
N PRO A 101 12.42 -0.77 -3.65
CA PRO A 101 11.16 -1.46 -3.43
C PRO A 101 10.01 -0.79 -4.19
N ALA A 102 8.79 -1.32 -4.01
CA ALA A 102 7.62 -0.77 -4.68
C ALA A 102 7.25 0.65 -4.25
N ALA A 103 7.50 0.96 -2.98
CA ALA A 103 7.42 2.30 -2.45
C ALA A 103 8.28 2.39 -1.18
N TYR A 104 8.64 3.61 -0.79
CA TYR A 104 9.23 3.90 0.51
C TYR A 104 8.90 5.34 0.92
N TYR A 105 8.98 5.61 2.22
CA TYR A 105 8.75 6.95 2.76
C TYR A 105 10.04 7.52 3.33
N VAL A 106 10.35 8.77 2.95
CA VAL A 106 11.44 9.54 3.55
C VAL A 106 10.80 10.61 4.45
N PRO A 107 11.11 10.61 5.77
CA PRO A 107 10.54 11.58 6.68
C PRO A 107 10.95 13.01 6.32
N GLY A 108 10.04 13.94 6.60
CA GLY A 108 10.30 15.37 6.51
C GLY A 108 11.23 15.87 7.61
N THR A 109 11.49 17.16 7.62
CA THR A 109 12.34 17.82 8.62
C THR A 109 11.68 19.12 9.05
N ILE A 110 11.31 19.21 10.34
CA ILE A 110 10.60 20.36 10.90
C ILE A 110 11.48 21.63 10.85
N SER A 111 12.77 21.50 11.19
CA SER A 111 13.70 22.65 11.26
C SER A 111 13.89 23.35 9.91
N THR A 112 13.85 22.60 8.81
CA THR A 112 14.01 23.14 7.45
C THR A 112 12.69 23.23 6.69
N GLN A 113 11.56 22.94 7.35
CA GLN A 113 10.23 22.83 6.74
C GLN A 113 10.18 21.93 5.50
N ARG A 114 11.07 20.92 5.42
CA ARG A 114 11.06 19.98 4.29
C ARG A 114 9.93 18.97 4.51
N PRO A 115 8.95 18.84 3.59
CA PRO A 115 7.89 17.85 3.74
C PRO A 115 8.44 16.43 3.66
N GLY A 116 7.68 15.48 4.19
CA GLY A 116 7.97 14.07 3.93
C GLY A 116 7.71 13.71 2.47
N ILE A 117 8.34 12.66 1.98
CA ILE A 117 8.16 12.21 0.60
C ILE A 117 7.80 10.73 0.60
N PHE A 118 6.62 10.42 0.08
CA PHE A 118 6.25 9.08 -0.31
C PHE A 118 6.75 8.84 -1.73
N PHE A 119 7.81 8.04 -1.86
CA PHE A 119 8.33 7.64 -3.15
C PHE A 119 7.58 6.41 -3.66
N ALA A 120 6.88 6.56 -4.77
CA ALA A 120 6.26 5.47 -5.50
C ALA A 120 7.18 5.05 -6.65
N ASN A 121 7.52 3.77 -6.73
CA ASN A 121 8.34 3.28 -7.81
C ASN A 121 7.47 3.11 -9.06
N THR A 122 7.81 3.80 -10.15
CA THR A 122 7.03 3.79 -11.38
C THR A 122 7.65 2.91 -12.48
N TYR A 123 8.75 2.21 -12.18
CA TYR A 123 9.37 1.24 -13.09
C TYR A 123 8.46 0.05 -13.36
N GLN A 124 8.25 -0.30 -14.64
CA GLN A 124 7.38 -1.39 -15.08
C GLN A 124 5.95 -1.25 -14.53
N PRO A 125 5.18 -0.23 -14.97
CA PRO A 125 3.83 0.02 -14.48
C PRO A 125 2.90 -1.18 -14.67
N GLU A 126 3.12 -2.00 -15.69
CA GLU A 126 2.42 -3.25 -15.97
C GLU A 126 2.67 -4.37 -14.93
N LYS A 127 3.64 -4.18 -14.03
CA LYS A 127 3.90 -5.09 -12.90
C LYS A 127 3.45 -4.52 -11.56
N ARG A 128 2.75 -3.38 -11.58
CA ARG A 128 2.31 -2.65 -10.40
C ARG A 128 0.78 -2.51 -10.42
N PRO A 129 0.08 -3.36 -9.65
CA PRO A 129 -1.36 -3.25 -9.52
C PRO A 129 -1.76 -1.86 -8.99
N LYS A 130 -2.87 -1.32 -9.50
CA LYS A 130 -3.50 -0.04 -9.12
C LYS A 130 -4.02 -0.04 -7.68
#